data_AF-A0A0G1FB05-F1
#
_entry.id   AF-A0A0G1FB05-F1
#
_cell.length_a   1.000
_cell.length_b   1.000
_cell.length_c   1.000
_cell.angle_alpha   90.00
_cell.angle_beta   90.00
_cell.angle_gamma   90.00
#
_symmetry.space_group_name_H-M   'P 1'
#
loop_
_entity.id
_entity.type
_entity.pdbx_description
1 polymer ?
#
loop_
_entity_poly.entity_id
_entity_poly.type
_entity_poly.pdbx_seq_one_letter_code
_entity_poly.pdbx_strand_id
1 'polypeptide(L)'
;MKLLAGRLDKLNKISGKIRISLETDVLFFNLIGAKRALLALPENFKLLTSFMKSPLLMTLDFEHIWITSFFAGFIKELPEFYKEFDLMGDSEKELVKKSWLSYTKEKLNEADRIVGESLKRYSETKIPIINFHINGTNPEKYWFDEKTFLPLEGEHLCLGEPDDKLDYGLIGEYLPRLTQEDSANLVMEIWPRGASDREYFEKSLESAGYLEKKLCQA
;
A
#
# COMPACT_ATOMS: atom_id res chain seq x y z
N MET A 1 -22.14 -7.24 12.20
CA MET A 1 -21.41 -8.26 13.00
C MET A 1 -21.77 -9.71 12.65
N LYS A 2 -23.05 -10.13 12.60
CA LYS A 2 -23.42 -11.54 12.26
C LYS A 2 -22.94 -12.02 10.85
N LEU A 3 -22.90 -11.12 9.87
CA LEU A 3 -22.42 -11.42 8.51
C LEU A 3 -20.90 -11.66 8.42
N LEU A 4 -20.11 -11.00 9.27
CA LEU A 4 -18.66 -11.20 9.36
C LEU A 4 -18.34 -12.52 10.09
N ALA A 5 -19.04 -12.82 11.18
CA ALA A 5 -18.86 -14.06 11.93
C ALA A 5 -19.11 -15.32 11.08
N GLY A 6 -20.17 -15.34 10.26
CA GLY A 6 -20.46 -16.48 9.38
C GLY A 6 -19.48 -16.67 8.21
N ARG A 7 -18.80 -15.60 7.77
CA ARG A 7 -17.74 -15.67 6.75
C ARG A 7 -16.39 -16.09 7.37
N LEU A 8 -16.10 -15.62 8.58
CA LEU A 8 -14.93 -16.03 9.36
C LEU A 8 -14.98 -17.51 9.75
N ASP A 9 -16.15 -18.07 10.07
CA ASP A 9 -16.30 -19.51 10.35
C ASP A 9 -16.01 -20.41 9.15
N LYS A 10 -16.30 -19.95 7.92
CA LYS A 10 -15.93 -20.67 6.70
C LYS A 10 -14.43 -20.63 6.46
N LEU A 11 -13.80 -19.46 6.62
CA LEU A 11 -12.34 -19.30 6.55
C LEU A 11 -11.66 -20.19 7.59
N ASN A 12 -12.12 -20.16 8.84
CA ASN A 12 -11.58 -20.96 9.96
C ASN A 12 -11.70 -22.48 9.77
N LYS A 13 -12.65 -22.97 8.96
CA LYS A 13 -12.76 -24.40 8.62
C LYS A 13 -11.73 -24.85 7.59
N ILE A 14 -11.27 -23.93 6.75
CA ILE A 14 -10.26 -24.15 5.71
C ILE A 14 -8.85 -23.94 6.28
N SER A 15 -8.74 -23.09 7.29
CA SER A 15 -7.50 -22.46 7.72
C SER A 15 -6.50 -23.38 8.43
N GLY A 16 -6.90 -24.56 8.94
CA GLY A 16 -5.97 -25.53 9.55
C GLY A 16 -4.91 -26.09 8.58
N LYS A 17 -5.06 -25.83 7.27
CA LYS A 17 -4.13 -26.25 6.20
C LYS A 17 -3.72 -25.12 5.25
N ILE A 18 -4.25 -23.90 5.43
CA ILE A 18 -4.06 -22.79 4.50
C ILE A 18 -3.50 -21.59 5.25
N ARG A 19 -2.36 -21.11 4.76
CA ARG A 19 -1.75 -19.83 5.13
C ARG A 19 -2.47 -18.72 4.37
N ILE A 20 -3.07 -17.76 5.08
CA ILE A 20 -3.74 -16.61 4.46
C ILE A 20 -2.76 -15.44 4.54
N SER A 21 -2.36 -14.93 3.38
CA SER A 21 -1.61 -13.68 3.27
C SER A 21 -2.55 -12.55 2.92
N LEU A 22 -2.54 -11.48 3.70
CA LEU A 22 -3.28 -10.26 3.38
C LEU A 22 -2.28 -9.18 3.00
N GLU A 23 -2.56 -8.52 1.89
CA GLU A 23 -1.80 -7.39 1.40
C GLU A 23 -2.15 -6.13 2.19
N THR A 24 -1.15 -5.29 2.43
CA THR A 24 -1.40 -3.92 2.85
C THR A 24 -2.03 -3.20 1.68
N ASP A 25 -3.36 -3.13 1.63
CA ASP A 25 -4.08 -2.43 0.58
C ASP A 25 -4.55 -1.07 1.11
N VAL A 26 -4.50 -0.04 0.27
CA VAL A 26 -5.21 1.22 0.52
C VAL A 26 -6.53 1.18 -0.20
N LEU A 27 -7.55 0.77 0.53
CA LEU A 27 -8.91 0.94 0.08
C LEU A 27 -9.36 2.40 0.28
N PHE A 28 -8.74 3.32 -0.46
CA PHE A 28 -9.02 4.75 -0.45
C PHE A 28 -10.53 5.01 -0.59
N PHE A 29 -11.27 4.09 -1.25
CA PHE A 29 -12.70 4.18 -1.54
C PHE A 29 -13.62 3.02 -1.07
N ASN A 30 -13.22 2.10 -0.18
CA ASN A 30 -14.26 1.32 0.54
C ASN A 30 -15.06 2.18 1.56
N LEU A 31 -14.84 3.50 1.53
CA LEU A 31 -15.77 4.53 1.98
C LEU A 31 -17.18 4.35 1.38
N ILE A 32 -17.29 3.92 0.11
CA ILE A 32 -18.55 3.77 -0.65
C ILE A 32 -19.56 2.80 0.01
N GLY A 33 -19.11 1.97 0.96
CA GLY A 33 -20.01 1.08 1.73
C GLY A 33 -19.94 1.22 3.26
N ALA A 34 -18.85 1.75 3.83
CA ALA A 34 -18.55 1.60 5.26
C ALA A 34 -18.37 2.91 6.06
N LYS A 35 -18.46 4.09 5.42
CA LYS A 35 -18.35 5.42 6.07
C LYS A 35 -17.05 5.67 6.86
N ARG A 36 -15.98 4.90 6.62
CA ARG A 36 -14.64 5.11 7.21
C ARG A 36 -13.56 4.63 6.24
N ALA A 37 -12.45 5.37 6.17
CA ALA A 37 -11.24 4.89 5.51
C ALA A 37 -10.71 3.64 6.21
N LEU A 38 -10.53 2.55 5.46
CA LEU A 38 -9.85 1.36 5.95
C LEU A 38 -8.38 1.50 5.60
N LEU A 39 -7.62 2.08 6.52
CA LEU A 39 -6.16 2.10 6.43
C LEU A 39 -5.65 0.71 6.78
N ALA A 40 -4.91 0.02 5.91
CA ALA A 40 -4.19 -1.18 6.31
C ALA A 40 -3.03 -0.76 7.23
N LEU A 41 -3.31 -0.67 8.53
CA LEU A 41 -2.33 -0.33 9.56
C LEU A 41 -1.89 -1.59 10.32
N PRO A 42 -0.66 -1.60 10.87
CA PRO A 42 -0.15 -2.64 11.76
C PRO A 42 -1.17 -3.17 12.81
N GLU A 43 -1.93 -2.28 13.43
CA GLU A 43 -2.92 -2.63 14.47
C GLU A 43 -4.13 -3.39 13.92
N ASN A 44 -4.51 -3.14 12.66
CA ASN A 44 -5.62 -3.83 12.02
C ASN A 44 -5.28 -5.29 11.75
N PHE A 45 -4.04 -5.58 11.36
CA PHE A 45 -3.56 -6.96 11.24
C PHE A 45 -3.52 -7.67 12.60
N LYS A 46 -3.05 -7.01 13.67
CA LYS A 46 -3.09 -7.58 15.03
C LYS A 46 -4.52 -7.94 15.46
N LEU A 47 -5.47 -7.04 15.18
CA LEU A 47 -6.88 -7.26 15.46
C LEU A 47 -7.44 -8.44 14.63
N LEU A 48 -7.14 -8.52 13.34
CA LEU A 48 -7.56 -9.64 12.48
C LEU A 48 -7.01 -10.98 12.96
N THR A 49 -5.73 -11.04 13.37
CA THR A 49 -5.13 -12.25 13.94
C THR A 49 -5.90 -12.75 15.16
N SER A 50 -6.43 -11.84 16.01
CA SER A 50 -7.24 -12.23 17.17
C SER A 50 -8.59 -12.89 16.81
N PHE A 51 -9.09 -12.65 15.60
CA PHE A 51 -10.33 -13.24 15.09
C PHE A 51 -10.12 -14.52 14.28
N MET A 52 -8.90 -14.78 13.82
CA MET A 52 -8.58 -15.93 12.98
C MET A 52 -8.05 -17.09 13.81
N LYS A 53 -8.48 -18.32 13.48
CA LYS A 53 -7.95 -19.54 14.11
C LYS A 53 -6.64 -20.03 13.48
N SER A 54 -6.14 -19.34 12.47
CA SER A 54 -4.91 -19.69 11.75
C SER A 54 -3.91 -18.56 11.68
N PRO A 55 -2.63 -18.89 11.45
CA PRO A 55 -1.59 -17.89 11.26
C PRO A 55 -1.97 -16.95 10.12
N LEU A 56 -2.23 -15.68 10.46
CA LEU A 56 -2.31 -14.60 9.50
C LEU A 56 -0.89 -14.25 9.10
N LEU A 57 -0.64 -14.23 7.80
CA LEU A 57 0.61 -13.76 7.22
C LEU A 57 0.36 -12.44 6.50
N MET A 58 1.43 -11.71 6.23
CA MET A 58 1.36 -10.40 5.60
C MET A 58 2.10 -10.42 4.27
N THR A 59 1.49 -9.79 3.28
CA THR A 59 2.17 -9.25 2.11
C THR A 59 2.31 -7.76 2.33
N LEU A 60 3.55 -7.29 2.37
CA LEU A 60 3.85 -5.89 2.60
C LEU A 60 4.11 -5.22 1.24
N ASP A 61 3.23 -4.33 0.84
CA ASP A 61 3.37 -3.52 -0.38
C ASP A 61 3.90 -2.13 -0.02
N PHE A 62 5.06 -1.76 -0.55
CA PHE A 62 5.74 -0.52 -0.18
C PHE A 62 5.01 0.72 -0.69
N GLU A 63 4.48 0.71 -1.90
CA GLU A 63 3.66 1.81 -2.43
C GLU A 63 2.38 1.99 -1.61
N HIS A 64 1.68 0.91 -1.26
CA HIS A 64 0.49 1.01 -0.42
C HIS A 64 0.80 1.56 0.97
N ILE A 65 1.99 1.29 1.54
CA ILE A 65 2.44 1.95 2.78
C ILE A 65 2.60 3.44 2.56
N TRP A 66 3.18 3.87 1.45
CA TRP A 66 3.29 5.29 1.11
C TRP A 66 1.90 5.93 1.05
N ILE A 67 1.00 5.39 0.23
CA ILE A 67 -0.37 5.92 0.09
C ILE A 67 -1.05 5.98 1.45
N THR A 68 -1.00 4.89 2.23
CA THR A 68 -1.62 4.82 3.57
C THR A 68 -1.06 5.89 4.49
N SER A 69 0.25 6.08 4.48
CA SER A 69 0.93 6.97 5.42
C SER A 69 0.64 8.44 5.10
N PHE A 70 0.71 8.81 3.82
CA PHE A 70 0.33 10.15 3.39
C PHE A 70 -1.16 10.41 3.64
N PHE A 71 -2.03 9.46 3.34
CA PHE A 71 -3.46 9.63 3.51
C PHE A 71 -3.87 9.72 4.99
N ALA A 72 -3.22 8.94 5.86
CA ALA A 72 -3.41 9.05 7.30
C ALA A 72 -3.00 10.43 7.85
N GLY A 73 -1.93 11.03 7.33
CA GLY A 73 -1.53 12.39 7.65
C GLY A 73 -2.56 13.42 7.18
N PHE A 74 -3.01 13.29 5.92
CA PHE A 74 -3.98 14.21 5.33
C PHE A 74 -5.33 14.20 6.06
N ILE A 75 -5.86 13.03 6.42
CA ILE A 75 -7.10 12.92 7.20
C ILE A 75 -6.97 13.56 8.58
N LYS A 76 -5.79 13.47 9.23
CA LYS A 76 -5.58 14.10 10.54
C LYS A 76 -5.64 15.62 10.46
N GLU A 77 -5.19 16.19 9.35
CA GLU A 77 -5.20 17.64 9.12
C GLU A 77 -6.57 18.16 8.64
N LEU A 78 -7.39 17.31 8.00
CA LEU A 78 -8.73 17.67 7.51
C LEU A 78 -9.84 16.68 7.96
N PRO A 79 -10.08 16.53 9.27
CA PRO A 79 -10.92 15.45 9.81
C PRO A 79 -12.42 15.55 9.48
N GLU A 80 -12.91 16.74 9.12
CA GLU A 80 -14.33 16.99 8.83
C GLU A 80 -14.69 16.66 7.38
N PHE A 81 -13.74 16.85 6.46
CA PHE A 81 -13.97 16.77 5.03
C PHE A 81 -14.18 15.34 4.51
N TYR A 82 -13.76 14.33 5.28
CA TYR A 82 -13.77 12.94 4.85
C TYR A 82 -14.99 12.12 5.24
N LYS A 83 -15.81 12.61 6.16
CA LYS A 83 -16.91 11.82 6.72
C LYS A 83 -18.07 11.63 5.75
N GLU A 84 -18.12 12.41 4.67
CA GLU A 84 -19.27 12.51 3.77
C GLU A 84 -18.88 12.58 2.28
N PHE A 85 -17.70 12.08 1.88
CA PHE A 85 -17.22 12.16 0.50
C PHE A 85 -18.20 11.60 -0.55
N ASP A 86 -18.93 10.52 -0.24
CA ASP A 86 -19.93 9.94 -1.16
C ASP A 86 -21.19 10.79 -1.33
N LEU A 87 -21.39 11.77 -0.44
CA LEU A 87 -22.50 12.72 -0.48
C LEU A 87 -22.08 14.05 -1.14
N MET A 88 -20.79 14.22 -1.45
CA MET A 88 -20.25 15.42 -2.07
C MET A 88 -20.62 15.50 -3.55
N GLY A 89 -20.93 16.72 -4.00
CA GLY A 89 -21.05 17.03 -5.42
C GLY A 89 -19.67 17.05 -6.11
N ASP A 90 -19.67 17.01 -7.45
CA ASP A 90 -18.44 16.97 -8.26
C ASP A 90 -17.46 18.11 -7.94
N SER A 91 -17.97 19.30 -7.63
CA SER A 91 -17.13 20.47 -7.28
C SER A 91 -16.42 20.32 -5.93
N GLU A 92 -17.06 19.66 -4.97
CA GLU A 92 -16.47 19.39 -3.65
C GLU A 92 -15.42 18.28 -3.76
N LYS A 93 -15.72 17.21 -4.51
CA LYS A 93 -14.75 16.14 -4.81
C LYS A 93 -13.50 16.67 -5.51
N GLU A 94 -13.66 17.60 -6.45
CA GLU A 94 -12.53 18.24 -7.13
C GLU A 94 -11.70 19.13 -6.17
N LEU A 95 -12.34 19.75 -5.18
CA LEU A 95 -11.62 20.46 -4.12
C LEU A 95 -10.81 19.46 -3.26
N VAL A 96 -11.38 18.30 -2.90
CA VAL A 96 -10.67 17.23 -2.19
C VAL A 96 -9.46 16.75 -2.97
N LYS A 97 -9.62 16.51 -4.27
CA LYS A 97 -8.52 16.16 -5.15
C LYS A 97 -7.40 17.18 -5.07
N LYS A 98 -7.71 18.46 -5.27
CA LYS A 98 -6.71 19.54 -5.23
C LYS A 98 -6.03 19.64 -3.87
N SER A 99 -6.78 19.54 -2.78
CA SER A 99 -6.22 19.58 -1.42
C SER A 99 -5.31 18.38 -1.15
N TRP A 100 -5.69 17.18 -1.59
CA TRP A 100 -4.87 15.97 -1.47
C TRP A 100 -3.57 16.08 -2.25
N LEU A 101 -3.64 16.45 -3.53
CA LEU A 101 -2.45 16.59 -4.38
C LEU A 101 -1.54 17.71 -3.87
N SER A 102 -2.11 18.79 -3.33
CA SER A 102 -1.33 19.84 -2.67
C SER A 102 -0.64 19.33 -1.41
N TYR A 103 -1.35 18.52 -0.60
CA TYR A 103 -0.81 17.93 0.61
C TYR A 103 0.36 16.99 0.32
N THR A 104 0.18 16.06 -0.63
CA THR A 104 1.24 15.08 -0.96
C THR A 104 2.48 15.77 -1.51
N LYS A 105 2.29 16.80 -2.34
CA LYS A 105 3.39 17.63 -2.85
C LYS A 105 4.13 18.38 -1.74
N GLU A 106 3.41 18.98 -0.80
CA GLU A 106 4.03 19.67 0.34
C GLU A 106 4.84 18.72 1.21
N LYS A 107 4.29 17.53 1.49
CA LYS A 107 4.90 16.54 2.38
C LYS A 107 5.92 15.62 1.71
N LEU A 108 6.15 15.74 0.40
CA LEU A 108 7.06 14.85 -0.33
C LEU A 108 8.50 14.89 0.20
N ASN A 109 8.98 16.06 0.63
CA ASN A 109 10.30 16.20 1.25
C ASN A 109 10.41 15.52 2.62
N GLU A 110 9.29 15.13 3.22
CA GLU A 110 9.22 14.39 4.49
C GLU A 110 8.85 12.91 4.27
N ALA A 111 8.76 12.45 3.03
CA ALA A 111 8.22 11.14 2.69
C ALA A 111 8.96 10.00 3.40
N ASP A 112 10.29 10.02 3.38
CA ASP A 112 11.10 8.97 4.00
C ASP A 112 10.86 8.89 5.51
N ARG A 113 10.66 10.04 6.17
CA ARG A 113 10.30 10.10 7.59
C ARG A 113 8.92 9.50 7.82
N ILE A 114 7.92 9.95 7.06
CA ILE A 114 6.51 9.52 7.17
C ILE A 114 6.40 8.00 6.96
N VAL A 115 7.06 7.48 5.92
CA VAL A 115 7.05 6.06 5.55
C VAL A 115 7.90 5.24 6.51
N GLY A 116 9.09 5.72 6.89
CA GLY A 116 9.96 5.07 7.86
C GLY A 116 9.28 4.85 9.22
N GLU A 117 8.48 5.82 9.69
CA GLU A 117 7.65 5.66 10.89
C GLU A 117 6.64 4.51 10.74
N SER A 118 6.00 4.37 9.58
CA SER A 118 5.09 3.26 9.29
C SER A 118 5.82 1.92 9.19
N LEU A 119 6.96 1.85 8.49
CA LEU A 119 7.79 0.64 8.37
C LEU A 119 8.30 0.17 9.72
N LYS A 120 8.70 1.09 10.60
CA LYS A 120 9.08 0.78 11.98
C LYS A 120 7.91 0.16 12.75
N ARG A 121 6.70 0.68 12.62
CA ARG A 121 5.52 0.08 13.27
C ARG A 121 5.22 -1.33 12.73
N TYR A 122 5.45 -1.56 11.44
CA TYR A 122 5.31 -2.90 10.85
C TYR A 122 6.32 -3.90 11.41
N SER A 123 7.60 -3.52 11.56
CA SER A 123 8.63 -4.40 12.16
C SER A 123 8.34 -4.75 13.63
N GLU A 124 7.62 -3.89 14.35
CA GLU A 124 7.18 -4.11 15.73
C GLU A 124 5.94 -5.02 15.86
N THR A 125 5.25 -5.38 14.76
CA THR A 125 4.01 -6.19 14.84
C THR A 125 4.21 -7.64 15.23
N LYS A 126 5.38 -8.21 14.93
CA LYS A 126 5.68 -9.66 15.00
C LYS A 126 4.74 -10.56 14.18
N ILE A 127 4.00 -9.98 13.23
CA ILE A 127 3.22 -10.75 12.26
C ILE A 127 4.19 -11.15 11.14
N PRO A 128 4.31 -12.45 10.79
CA PRO A 128 5.24 -12.86 9.76
C PRO A 128 4.87 -12.25 8.41
N ILE A 129 5.84 -11.56 7.80
CA ILE A 129 5.76 -11.04 6.44
C ILE A 129 6.42 -12.07 5.52
N ILE A 130 5.66 -12.57 4.54
CA ILE A 130 6.14 -13.63 3.65
C ILE A 130 6.32 -13.17 2.21
N ASN A 131 5.77 -12.01 1.86
CA ASN A 131 5.95 -11.39 0.56
C ASN A 131 6.15 -9.89 0.76
N PHE A 132 7.04 -9.33 -0.04
CA PHE A 132 7.28 -7.90 -0.17
C PHE A 132 7.00 -7.53 -1.62
N HIS A 133 6.00 -6.69 -1.87
CA HIS A 133 5.77 -6.12 -3.19
C HIS A 133 6.58 -4.84 -3.33
N ILE A 134 7.41 -4.79 -4.36
CA ILE A 134 8.24 -3.63 -4.71
C ILE A 134 7.75 -3.07 -6.04
N ASN A 135 7.45 -1.79 -6.01
CA ASN A 135 6.87 -1.02 -7.08
C ASN A 135 7.47 0.39 -7.04
N GLY A 136 7.48 1.06 -8.18
CA GLY A 136 7.71 2.50 -8.23
C GLY A 136 6.42 3.23 -7.87
N THR A 137 6.56 4.43 -7.32
CA THR A 137 5.37 5.18 -6.91
C THR A 137 5.51 6.70 -6.94
N ASN A 138 4.40 7.40 -7.16
CA ASN A 138 4.33 8.85 -7.13
C ASN A 138 3.13 9.40 -6.32
N PRO A 139 3.36 9.87 -5.07
CA PRO A 139 2.31 10.45 -4.25
C PRO A 139 1.66 11.72 -4.79
N GLU A 140 2.36 12.46 -5.65
CA GLU A 140 1.79 13.65 -6.29
C GLU A 140 0.74 13.29 -7.36
N LYS A 141 0.57 12.00 -7.67
CA LYS A 141 -0.39 11.52 -8.66
C LYS A 141 -1.50 10.66 -8.08
N TYR A 142 -1.40 10.21 -6.82
CA TYR A 142 -2.38 9.33 -6.18
C TYR A 142 -3.80 9.87 -6.28
N TRP A 143 -4.53 9.51 -7.33
CA TRP A 143 -5.91 9.87 -7.47
C TRP A 143 -6.64 8.79 -8.25
N PHE A 144 -7.84 8.48 -7.78
CA PHE A 144 -8.69 7.50 -8.40
C PHE A 144 -9.43 8.13 -9.56
N ASP A 145 -9.31 7.53 -10.74
CA ASP A 145 -10.25 7.81 -11.82
C ASP A 145 -11.53 7.00 -11.54
N GLU A 146 -12.62 7.69 -11.18
CA GLU A 146 -13.95 7.11 -10.94
C GLU A 146 -14.48 6.25 -12.10
N LYS A 147 -13.90 6.40 -13.30
CA LYS A 147 -14.25 5.63 -14.49
C LYS A 147 -13.45 4.34 -14.64
N THR A 148 -12.46 4.10 -13.78
CA THR A 148 -11.58 2.93 -13.85
C THR A 148 -11.64 2.13 -12.55
N PHE A 149 -11.56 0.80 -12.66
CA PHE A 149 -11.45 -0.12 -11.52
C PHE A 149 -9.99 -0.49 -11.21
N LEU A 150 -9.05 0.20 -11.86
CA LEU A 150 -7.64 -0.18 -11.96
C LEU A 150 -6.77 0.95 -11.36
N PRO A 151 -5.52 0.65 -10.96
CA PRO A 151 -4.87 1.27 -9.81
C PRO A 151 -4.76 2.80 -9.92
N LEU A 152 -4.64 3.48 -8.78
CA LEU A 152 -4.58 4.94 -8.73
C LEU A 152 -3.49 5.44 -9.69
N GLU A 153 -3.69 6.65 -10.23
CA GLU A 153 -2.59 7.29 -10.95
C GLU A 153 -1.39 7.42 -10.01
N GLY A 154 -0.19 7.01 -10.44
CA GLY A 154 1.01 7.00 -9.60
C GLY A 154 1.33 5.69 -8.88
N GLU A 155 0.50 4.65 -9.00
CA GLU A 155 0.76 3.30 -8.48
C GLU A 155 1.40 2.37 -9.53
N HIS A 156 2.08 1.33 -9.05
CA HIS A 156 2.74 0.29 -9.84
C HIS A 156 3.66 0.84 -10.94
N LEU A 157 4.35 1.94 -10.69
CA LEU A 157 5.27 2.52 -11.67
C LEU A 157 6.49 1.60 -11.86
N CYS A 158 7.11 1.68 -13.03
CA CYS A 158 8.42 1.05 -13.22
C CYS A 158 9.46 1.72 -12.32
N LEU A 159 10.37 0.92 -11.78
CA LEU A 159 11.32 1.37 -10.77
C LEU A 159 12.42 2.23 -11.40
N GLY A 160 12.74 3.36 -10.78
CA GLY A 160 13.81 4.26 -11.23
C GLY A 160 13.46 5.14 -12.43
N GLU A 161 12.22 5.10 -12.91
CA GLU A 161 11.70 6.05 -13.90
C GLU A 161 11.58 7.47 -13.31
N PRO A 162 11.57 8.54 -14.14
CA PRO A 162 11.49 9.92 -13.64
C PRO A 162 10.29 10.22 -12.73
N ASP A 163 9.18 9.52 -12.98
CA ASP A 163 7.95 9.66 -12.21
C ASP A 163 7.98 8.89 -10.89
N ASP A 164 8.86 7.91 -10.73
CA ASP A 164 9.02 7.16 -9.49
C ASP A 164 9.77 7.99 -8.44
N LYS A 165 9.12 8.18 -7.29
CA LYS A 165 9.59 8.99 -6.15
C LYS A 165 9.99 8.14 -4.95
N LEU A 166 9.92 6.81 -5.06
CA LEU A 166 10.25 5.94 -3.95
C LEU A 166 11.77 5.88 -3.74
N ASP A 167 12.21 6.04 -2.49
CA ASP A 167 13.60 5.78 -2.13
C ASP A 167 13.84 4.30 -1.81
N TYR A 168 14.49 3.60 -2.73
CA TYR A 168 14.86 2.19 -2.58
C TYR A 168 15.98 1.97 -1.57
N GLY A 169 16.74 3.02 -1.19
CA GLY A 169 17.67 2.96 -0.07
C GLY A 169 16.94 2.72 1.25
N LEU A 170 15.80 3.38 1.44
CA LEU A 170 14.91 3.15 2.58
C LEU A 170 14.39 1.70 2.62
N ILE A 171 14.03 1.13 1.46
CA ILE A 171 13.65 -0.29 1.37
C ILE A 171 14.80 -1.18 1.82
N GLY A 172 16.01 -0.96 1.30
CA GLY A 172 17.20 -1.71 1.68
C GLY A 172 17.49 -1.66 3.18
N GLU A 173 17.30 -0.51 3.83
CA GLU A 173 17.48 -0.35 5.27
C GLU A 173 16.48 -1.18 6.11
N TYR A 174 15.20 -1.18 5.70
CA TYR A 174 14.12 -1.78 6.49
C TYR A 174 13.87 -3.25 6.15
N LEU A 175 14.19 -3.71 4.94
CA LEU A 175 13.93 -5.08 4.51
C LEU A 175 14.52 -6.12 5.48
N PRO A 176 15.79 -6.04 5.93
CA PRO A 176 16.34 -6.99 6.91
C PRO A 176 15.65 -6.95 8.27
N ARG A 177 15.04 -5.82 8.65
CA ARG A 177 14.32 -5.65 9.93
C ARG A 177 12.89 -6.17 9.85
N LEU A 178 12.31 -6.19 8.65
CA LEU A 178 10.96 -6.66 8.37
C LEU A 178 10.92 -8.15 8.07
N THR A 179 11.97 -8.68 7.44
CA THR A 179 12.12 -10.10 7.12
C THR A 179 12.32 -10.91 8.40
N GLN A 180 11.24 -11.50 8.90
CA GLN A 180 11.25 -12.39 10.06
C GLN A 180 11.41 -13.87 9.67
N GLU A 181 11.26 -14.19 8.39
CA GLU A 181 11.31 -15.53 7.82
C GLU A 181 12.34 -15.55 6.68
N ASP A 182 13.27 -16.51 6.71
CA ASP A 182 14.30 -16.66 5.66
C ASP A 182 13.71 -16.92 4.26
N SER A 183 12.43 -17.29 4.18
CA SER A 183 11.71 -17.59 2.96
C SER A 183 10.80 -16.45 2.45
N ALA A 184 10.97 -15.22 2.93
CA ALA A 184 10.16 -14.11 2.42
C ALA A 184 10.50 -13.81 0.95
N ASN A 185 9.48 -13.71 0.11
CA ASN A 185 9.65 -13.40 -1.31
C ASN A 185 9.72 -11.90 -1.54
N LEU A 186 10.64 -11.47 -2.40
CA LEU A 186 10.63 -10.13 -2.97
C LEU A 186 9.99 -10.23 -4.36
N VAL A 187 8.85 -9.57 -4.54
CA VAL A 187 8.06 -9.61 -5.77
C VAL A 187 8.04 -8.21 -6.34
N MET A 188 8.44 -8.05 -7.60
CA MET A 188 8.34 -6.77 -8.29
C MET A 188 6.99 -6.68 -8.98
N GLU A 189 6.19 -5.68 -8.62
CA GLU A 189 4.82 -5.50 -9.11
C GLU A 189 4.68 -4.18 -9.86
N ILE A 190 5.04 -4.20 -11.14
CA ILE A 190 4.99 -3.03 -12.00
C ILE A 190 3.93 -3.16 -13.09
N TRP A 191 3.42 -2.01 -13.51
CA TRP A 191 2.44 -1.88 -14.56
C TRP A 191 2.83 -0.75 -15.52
N PRO A 192 3.65 -1.02 -16.55
CA PRO A 192 3.91 -0.05 -17.61
C PRO A 192 2.64 0.17 -18.45
N ARG A 193 1.86 1.21 -18.10
CA ARG A 193 0.55 1.48 -18.70
C ARG A 193 0.66 1.66 -20.22
N GLY A 194 -0.14 0.90 -20.96
CA GLY A 194 -0.21 0.99 -22.43
C GLY A 194 0.96 0.34 -23.18
N ALA A 195 1.86 -0.35 -22.47
CA ALA A 195 2.96 -1.08 -23.08
C ALA A 195 2.48 -2.34 -23.81
N SER A 196 3.14 -2.67 -24.91
CA SER A 196 3.11 -4.00 -25.52
C SER A 196 3.79 -5.04 -24.61
N ASP A 197 3.54 -6.33 -24.83
CA ASP A 197 4.19 -7.42 -24.07
C ASP A 197 5.72 -7.32 -24.08
N ARG A 198 6.29 -6.87 -25.21
CA ARG A 198 7.74 -6.67 -25.35
C ARG A 198 8.23 -5.53 -24.46
N GLU A 199 7.58 -4.38 -24.51
CA GLU A 199 7.92 -3.22 -23.70
C GLU A 199 7.73 -3.54 -22.20
N TYR A 200 6.68 -4.29 -21.85
CA TYR A 200 6.47 -4.78 -20.49
C TYR A 200 7.67 -5.61 -19.99
N PHE A 201 8.16 -6.53 -20.82
CA PHE A 201 9.31 -7.37 -20.48
C PHE A 201 10.60 -6.55 -20.35
N GLU A 202 10.86 -5.65 -21.29
CA GLU A 202 12.03 -4.75 -21.26
C GLU A 202 12.01 -3.88 -19.99
N LYS A 203 10.87 -3.26 -19.67
CA LYS A 203 10.68 -2.44 -18.46
C LYS A 203 10.81 -3.23 -17.16
N SER A 204 10.38 -4.49 -17.16
CA SER A 204 10.57 -5.40 -16.03
C SER A 204 12.06 -5.67 -15.79
N LEU A 205 12.84 -5.95 -16.84
CA LEU A 205 14.28 -6.16 -16.71
C LEU A 205 15.02 -4.91 -16.25
N GLU A 206 14.67 -3.74 -16.79
CA GLU A 206 15.24 -2.45 -16.37
C GLU A 206 14.97 -2.18 -14.88
N SER A 207 13.72 -2.35 -14.45
CA SER A 207 13.30 -2.17 -13.06
C SER A 207 14.02 -3.13 -12.11
N ALA A 208 14.16 -4.41 -12.50
CA ALA A 208 14.88 -5.41 -11.71
C ALA A 208 16.36 -5.06 -11.54
N GLY A 209 17.03 -4.65 -12.63
CA GLY A 209 18.43 -4.23 -12.57
C GLY A 209 18.64 -2.96 -11.74
N TYR A 210 17.68 -2.02 -11.81
CA TYR A 210 17.70 -0.83 -10.96
C TYR A 210 17.56 -1.19 -9.47
N LEU A 211 16.60 -2.08 -9.13
CA LEU A 211 16.38 -2.54 -7.77
C LEU A 211 17.59 -3.26 -7.19
N GLU A 212 18.18 -4.20 -7.93
CA GLU A 212 19.38 -4.93 -7.53
C GLU A 212 20.52 -3.96 -7.20
N LYS A 213 20.77 -2.99 -8.09
CA LYS A 213 21.81 -1.96 -7.87
C LYS A 213 21.56 -1.18 -6.58
N LYS A 214 20.31 -0.79 -6.30
CA LYS A 214 19.97 -0.01 -5.10
C LYS A 214 20.10 -0.83 -3.82
N LEU A 215 19.61 -2.06 -3.81
CA LEU A 215 19.68 -2.94 -2.65
C LEU A 215 21.12 -3.40 -2.34
N CYS A 216 22.00 -3.54 -3.33
CA CYS A 216 23.41 -3.86 -3.10
C CYS A 216 24.26 -2.65 -2.63
N GLN A 217 23.72 -1.43 -2.69
CA GLN A 217 24.41 -0.20 -2.26
C GLN A 217 23.98 0.28 -0.87
N ALA A 218 22.87 -0.25 -0.33
CA ALA A 218 22.34 0.03 1.01
C ALA A 218 22.99 -0.87 2.07
#